data_AF-A0A2T0LUR9-F1
#
_entry.id   AF-A0A2T0LUR9-F1
#
_cell.length_a   1.000
_cell.length_b   1.000
_cell.length_c   1.000
_cell.angle_alpha   90.00
_cell.angle_beta   90.00
_cell.angle_gamma   90.00
#
_symmetry.space_group_name_H-M   'P 1'
#
loop_
_entity.id
_entity.type
_entity.pdbx_description
1 polymer ?
#
loop_
_entity_poly.entity_id
_entity_poly.type
_entity_poly.pdbx_seq_one_letter_code
_entity_poly.pdbx_strand_id
1 'polypeptide(L)'
;MTGKASMLSLLAKDRFASAAVVVLGFIALCAAVGPVLLGDLAVEQNLRAVNLPPFSIGHGWEFVLGSDSLGRSVAARLVVAAGTTMSVAVPAVLLSLTVGSAWGMWAGFSGGWRENVSMRVGDVILSFPSLLLAVVVLYVFTPSVANLIAVLAVARIPVYLRTARAEAAELRSRLFVDAARTFGTGSGAIIRRHIAPSVLPTLLTVAAVDFCFVMLTESSLSFLGIGIQPPDVSWGLMVAQGRQELQTAWWIAVFPGLAIVFTTVSAAMLAAWARVAGDPGQRWRLTLPRKERISA
;
A
#
# COMPACT_ATOMS: atom_id res chain seq x y z
N MET A 1 -31.50 22.53 3.25
CA MET A 1 -31.28 21.24 2.55
C MET A 1 -29.92 21.30 1.87
N THR A 2 -28.84 21.01 2.60
CA THR A 2 -27.47 21.06 2.11
C THR A 2 -27.21 19.84 1.22
N GLY A 3 -27.06 20.07 -0.09
CA GLY A 3 -26.71 19.02 -1.04
C GLY A 3 -25.46 18.30 -0.54
N LYS A 4 -25.53 16.96 -0.41
CA LYS A 4 -24.39 16.13 -0.06
C LYS A 4 -23.27 16.44 -1.06
N ALA A 5 -22.29 17.26 -0.66
CA ALA A 5 -21.11 17.48 -1.48
C ALA A 5 -20.52 16.10 -1.78
N SER A 6 -20.56 15.70 -3.05
CA SER A 6 -20.03 14.43 -3.52
C SER A 6 -18.58 14.33 -3.08
N MET A 7 -18.13 13.13 -2.70
CA MET A 7 -16.75 12.88 -2.27
C MET A 7 -15.73 13.40 -3.29
N LEU A 8 -16.08 13.34 -4.58
CA LEU A 8 -15.30 13.90 -5.69
C LEU A 8 -15.21 15.44 -5.66
N SER A 9 -16.30 16.12 -5.29
CA SER A 9 -16.30 17.59 -5.15
C SER A 9 -15.48 18.06 -3.95
N LEU A 10 -15.39 17.24 -2.89
CA LEU A 10 -14.54 17.51 -1.74
C LEU A 10 -13.05 17.26 -2.06
N LEU A 11 -12.79 16.25 -2.89
CA LEU A 11 -11.44 15.94 -3.37
C LEU A 11 -10.91 17.07 -4.26
N ALA A 12 -11.72 17.54 -5.22
CA ALA A 12 -11.35 18.62 -6.14
C ALA A 12 -11.07 19.96 -5.43
N LYS A 13 -11.60 20.16 -4.22
CA LYS A 13 -11.33 21.35 -3.40
C LYS A 13 -9.98 21.29 -2.68
N ASP A 14 -9.43 20.10 -2.48
CA ASP A 14 -8.14 19.91 -1.82
C ASP A 14 -7.04 19.65 -2.86
N ARG A 15 -6.27 20.69 -3.17
CA ARG A 15 -5.15 20.66 -4.13
C ARG A 15 -4.12 19.56 -3.84
N PHE A 16 -3.92 19.22 -2.57
CA PHE A 16 -2.96 18.21 -2.16
C PHE A 16 -3.51 16.80 -2.39
N ALA A 17 -4.78 16.58 -2.04
CA ALA A 17 -5.45 15.32 -2.30
C ALA A 17 -5.66 15.07 -3.80
N SER A 18 -5.99 16.11 -4.58
CA SER A 18 -6.12 16.00 -6.04
C SER A 18 -4.78 15.66 -6.70
N ALA A 19 -3.68 16.30 -6.29
CA ALA A 19 -2.34 15.98 -6.79
C ALA A 19 -1.96 14.53 -6.48
N ALA A 20 -2.22 14.08 -5.24
CA ALA A 20 -1.98 12.69 -4.84
C ALA A 20 -2.75 11.68 -5.70
N VAL A 21 -4.03 11.95 -6.00
CA VAL A 21 -4.83 11.07 -6.86
C VAL A 21 -4.31 11.04 -8.30
N VAL A 22 -3.86 12.17 -8.84
CA VAL A 22 -3.25 12.22 -10.19
C VAL A 22 -1.97 11.39 -10.23
N VAL A 23 -1.09 11.54 -9.24
CA VAL A 23 0.17 10.78 -9.15
C VAL A 23 -0.10 9.28 -9.02
N LEU A 24 -0.97 8.87 -8.10
CA LEU A 24 -1.33 7.46 -7.93
C LEU A 24 -2.05 6.89 -9.15
N GLY A 25 -2.90 7.68 -9.80
CA GLY A 25 -3.57 7.29 -11.05
C GLY A 25 -2.57 7.08 -12.18
N PHE A 26 -1.57 7.94 -12.30
CA PHE A 26 -0.47 7.77 -13.24
C PHE A 26 0.35 6.51 -12.94
N ILE A 27 0.72 6.28 -11.68
CA ILE A 27 1.44 5.06 -11.27
C ILE A 27 0.61 3.80 -11.56
N ALA A 28 -0.69 3.83 -11.26
CA ALA A 28 -1.59 2.71 -11.55
C ALA A 28 -1.71 2.45 -13.06
N LEU A 29 -1.74 3.50 -13.88
CA LEU A 29 -1.70 3.38 -15.34
C LEU A 29 -0.39 2.75 -15.81
N CYS A 30 0.75 3.23 -15.31
CA CYS A 30 2.06 2.64 -15.58
C CYS A 30 2.11 1.16 -15.16
N ALA A 31 1.57 0.82 -13.99
CA ALA A 31 1.54 -0.54 -13.48
C ALA A 31 0.69 -1.49 -14.34
N ALA A 32 -0.46 -1.01 -14.86
CA ALA A 32 -1.37 -1.82 -15.65
C ALA A 32 -0.92 -1.97 -17.12
N VAL A 33 -0.42 -0.89 -17.71
CA VAL A 33 -0.11 -0.83 -19.15
C VAL A 33 1.38 -1.07 -19.43
N GLY A 34 2.25 -0.73 -18.48
CA GLY A 34 3.69 -0.79 -18.60
C GLY A 34 4.25 -2.15 -19.00
N PRO A 35 3.90 -3.25 -18.30
CA PRO A 35 4.39 -4.58 -18.65
C PRO A 35 4.04 -5.00 -20.09
N VAL A 36 2.88 -4.58 -20.60
CA VAL A 36 2.43 -4.94 -21.96
C VAL A 36 3.11 -4.10 -23.03
N LEU A 37 3.29 -2.80 -22.80
CA LEU A 37 3.89 -1.90 -23.79
C LEU A 37 5.42 -1.91 -23.78
N LEU A 38 6.02 -2.04 -22.59
CA LEU A 38 7.44 -1.78 -22.34
C LEU A 38 8.19 -3.00 -21.78
N GLY A 39 7.52 -4.16 -21.67
CA GLY A 39 8.13 -5.39 -21.15
C GLY A 39 9.40 -5.78 -21.88
N ASP A 40 9.35 -5.81 -23.22
CA ASP A 40 10.50 -6.18 -24.05
C ASP A 40 11.64 -5.17 -23.91
N LEU A 41 11.34 -3.87 -24.01
CA LEU A 41 12.30 -2.76 -23.86
C LEU A 41 12.95 -2.69 -22.46
N ALA A 42 12.29 -3.22 -21.43
CA ALA A 42 12.82 -3.26 -20.07
C ALA A 42 13.89 -4.34 -19.87
N VAL A 43 13.84 -5.41 -20.68
CA VAL A 43 14.75 -6.56 -20.59
C VAL A 43 15.86 -6.50 -21.64
N GLU A 44 15.58 -5.89 -22.80
CA GLU A 44 16.50 -5.78 -23.93
C GLU A 44 17.81 -5.10 -23.55
N GLN A 45 18.92 -5.79 -23.81
CA GLN A 45 20.27 -5.32 -23.51
C GLN A 45 20.91 -4.70 -24.73
N ASN A 46 21.36 -3.45 -24.62
CA ASN A 46 22.14 -2.79 -25.64
C ASN A 46 23.53 -2.45 -25.12
N LEU A 47 24.53 -3.25 -25.49
CA LEU A 47 25.92 -3.09 -25.04
C LEU A 47 26.57 -1.78 -25.47
N ARG A 48 26.04 -1.10 -26.50
CA ARG A 48 26.50 0.23 -26.91
C ARG A 48 25.94 1.36 -26.05
N ALA A 49 24.92 1.04 -25.27
CA ALA A 49 24.18 1.95 -24.42
C ALA A 49 24.43 1.65 -22.94
N VAL A 50 25.61 1.16 -22.53
CA VAL A 50 25.91 0.89 -21.10
C VAL A 50 26.14 2.21 -20.37
N ASN A 51 25.48 2.38 -19.20
CA ASN A 51 25.63 3.56 -18.33
C ASN A 51 25.49 4.91 -19.08
N LEU A 52 24.53 5.00 -20.01
CA LEU A 52 24.19 6.25 -20.67
C LEU A 52 23.61 7.23 -19.67
N PRO A 53 24.11 8.48 -19.63
CA PRO A 53 23.57 9.49 -18.76
C PRO A 53 22.12 9.85 -19.13
N PRO A 54 21.31 10.25 -18.15
CA PRO A 54 19.94 10.69 -18.40
C PRO A 54 19.93 11.97 -19.24
N PHE A 55 18.78 12.24 -19.85
CA PHE A 55 18.50 13.41 -20.70
C PHE A 55 19.28 13.42 -22.03
N SER A 56 19.89 12.30 -22.42
CA SER A 56 20.44 12.13 -23.77
C SER A 56 19.33 11.71 -24.74
N ILE A 57 19.04 12.53 -25.75
CA ILE A 57 17.98 12.28 -26.74
C ILE A 57 18.51 11.49 -27.95
N GLY A 58 19.84 11.40 -28.09
CA GLY A 58 20.49 10.79 -29.26
C GLY A 58 20.36 9.27 -29.38
N HIS A 59 19.89 8.58 -28.35
CA HIS A 59 19.90 7.11 -28.29
C HIS A 59 18.49 6.48 -28.33
N GLY A 60 17.43 7.29 -28.44
CA GLY A 60 16.04 6.82 -28.37
C GLY A 60 15.28 7.43 -27.20
N TRP A 61 13.95 7.39 -27.25
CA TRP A 61 13.08 7.95 -26.20
C TRP A 61 13.10 7.08 -24.92
N GLU A 62 13.37 5.79 -25.07
CA GLU A 62 13.49 4.81 -24.01
C GLU A 62 14.69 5.09 -23.09
N PHE A 63 15.74 5.73 -23.61
CA PHE A 63 16.94 6.10 -22.87
C PHE A 63 16.90 7.51 -22.28
N VAL A 64 15.74 8.18 -22.28
CA VAL A 64 15.59 9.54 -21.70
C VAL A 64 15.98 9.57 -20.21
N LEU A 65 15.73 8.51 -19.46
CA LEU A 65 16.16 8.38 -18.06
C LEU A 65 17.51 7.66 -17.89
N GLY A 66 18.24 7.48 -19.00
CA GLY A 66 19.50 6.76 -19.05
C GLY A 66 19.32 5.24 -19.15
N SER A 67 20.44 4.54 -19.02
CA SER A 67 20.50 3.07 -19.02
C SER A 67 21.23 2.53 -17.79
N ASP A 68 21.05 1.23 -17.54
CA ASP A 68 21.76 0.51 -16.48
C ASP A 68 23.11 -0.06 -16.95
N SER A 69 23.79 -0.77 -16.05
CA SER A 69 25.10 -1.41 -16.30
C SER A 69 25.04 -2.52 -17.35
N LEU A 70 23.85 -3.00 -17.70
CA LEU A 70 23.62 -3.98 -18.77
C LEU A 70 23.12 -3.32 -20.06
N GLY A 71 23.07 -1.98 -20.10
CA GLY A 71 22.59 -1.21 -21.24
C GLY A 71 21.08 -1.29 -21.46
N ARG A 72 20.31 -1.64 -20.42
CA ARG A 72 18.84 -1.68 -20.47
C ARG A 72 18.28 -0.31 -20.13
N SER A 73 17.14 0.04 -20.73
CA SER A 73 16.52 1.34 -20.53
C SER A 73 15.97 1.52 -19.10
N VAL A 74 16.40 2.57 -18.39
CA VAL A 74 15.91 2.85 -17.02
C VAL A 74 14.45 3.29 -17.05
N ALA A 75 14.02 3.99 -18.09
CA ALA A 75 12.64 4.45 -18.21
C ALA A 75 11.65 3.31 -18.37
N ALA A 76 11.89 2.36 -19.29
CA ALA A 76 11.02 1.20 -19.46
C ALA A 76 11.01 0.35 -18.18
N ARG A 77 12.19 0.11 -17.59
CA ARG A 77 12.28 -0.65 -16.33
C ARG A 77 11.53 0.01 -15.19
N LEU A 78 11.58 1.33 -15.05
CA LEU A 78 10.85 2.05 -14.01
C LEU A 78 9.33 1.86 -14.15
N VAL A 79 8.82 1.89 -15.38
CA VAL A 79 7.40 1.70 -15.68
C VAL A 79 6.96 0.25 -15.48
N VAL A 80 7.74 -0.72 -15.96
CA VAL A 80 7.46 -2.15 -15.75
C VAL A 80 7.53 -2.53 -14.26
N ALA A 81 8.52 -1.98 -13.54
CA ALA A 81 8.68 -2.19 -12.10
C ALA A 81 7.52 -1.64 -11.26
N ALA A 82 6.76 -0.65 -11.78
CA ALA A 82 5.55 -0.20 -11.12
C ALA A 82 4.53 -1.34 -11.00
N GLY A 83 4.40 -2.17 -12.04
CA GLY A 83 3.49 -3.30 -12.10
C GLY A 83 3.81 -4.38 -11.07
N THR A 84 5.08 -4.79 -11.02
CA THR A 84 5.57 -5.82 -10.08
C THR A 84 5.53 -5.35 -8.63
N THR A 85 5.91 -4.10 -8.36
CA THR A 85 5.85 -3.56 -7.01
C THR A 85 4.39 -3.43 -6.54
N MET A 86 3.46 -3.03 -7.42
CA MET A 86 2.03 -3.03 -7.09
C MET A 86 1.44 -4.43 -6.92
N SER A 87 1.87 -5.40 -7.73
CA SER A 87 1.38 -6.77 -7.65
C SER A 87 1.79 -7.47 -6.35
N VAL A 88 2.81 -6.97 -5.65
CA VAL A 88 3.16 -7.42 -4.29
C VAL A 88 2.39 -6.64 -3.23
N ALA A 89 2.45 -5.31 -3.27
CA ALA A 89 1.94 -4.46 -2.20
C ALA A 89 0.40 -4.54 -2.07
N VAL A 90 -0.32 -4.49 -3.19
CA VAL A 90 -1.79 -4.48 -3.18
C VAL A 90 -2.36 -5.79 -2.64
N PRO A 91 -1.98 -6.99 -3.13
CA PRO A 91 -2.49 -8.24 -2.59
C PRO A 91 -2.11 -8.49 -1.13
N ALA A 92 -0.90 -8.10 -0.70
CA ALA A 92 -0.49 -8.25 0.70
C ALA A 92 -1.37 -7.43 1.66
N VAL A 93 -1.67 -6.18 1.29
CA VAL A 93 -2.61 -5.32 2.03
C VAL A 93 -4.01 -5.89 2.01
N LEU A 94 -4.52 -6.30 0.84
CA LEU A 94 -5.87 -6.84 0.73
C LEU A 94 -6.03 -8.12 1.55
N LEU A 95 -5.07 -9.04 1.49
CA LEU A 95 -5.14 -10.32 2.22
C LEU A 95 -5.06 -10.11 3.74
N SER A 96 -4.17 -9.23 4.20
CA SER A 96 -4.07 -8.88 5.61
C SER A 96 -5.30 -8.11 6.12
N LEU A 97 -5.84 -7.20 5.31
CA LEU A 97 -7.08 -6.49 5.56
C LEU A 97 -8.24 -7.48 5.69
N THR A 98 -8.45 -8.37 4.73
CA THR A 98 -9.60 -9.29 4.75
C THR A 98 -9.50 -10.29 5.88
N VAL A 99 -8.36 -10.97 6.03
CA VAL A 99 -8.17 -12.00 7.05
C VAL A 99 -8.15 -11.39 8.45
N GLY A 100 -7.35 -10.34 8.64
CA GLY A 100 -7.21 -9.67 9.92
C GLY A 100 -8.49 -8.99 10.37
N SER A 101 -9.21 -8.31 9.47
CA SER A 101 -10.49 -7.68 9.85
C SER A 101 -11.59 -8.70 10.15
N ALA A 102 -11.72 -9.76 9.36
CA ALA A 102 -12.70 -10.81 9.62
C ALA A 102 -12.45 -11.48 10.98
N TRP A 103 -11.19 -11.81 11.27
CA TRP A 103 -10.79 -12.36 12.56
C TRP A 103 -11.01 -11.36 13.70
N GLY A 104 -10.58 -10.11 13.54
CA GLY A 104 -10.74 -9.06 14.55
C GLY A 104 -12.20 -8.78 14.89
N MET A 105 -13.08 -8.66 13.89
CA MET A 105 -14.52 -8.48 14.09
C MET A 105 -15.14 -9.65 14.86
N TRP A 106 -14.77 -10.89 14.51
CA TRP A 106 -15.22 -12.08 15.22
C TRP A 106 -14.74 -12.13 16.66
N ALA A 107 -13.48 -11.76 16.91
CA ALA A 107 -12.88 -11.71 18.25
C ALA A 107 -13.55 -10.65 19.13
N GLY A 108 -13.69 -9.41 18.64
CA GLY A 108 -14.33 -8.32 19.37
C GLY A 108 -15.84 -8.54 19.61
N PHE A 109 -16.54 -9.14 18.64
CA PHE A 109 -17.95 -9.48 18.83
C PHE A 109 -18.17 -10.63 19.82
N SER A 110 -17.27 -11.64 19.84
CA SER A 110 -17.38 -12.77 20.76
C SER A 110 -17.03 -12.39 22.21
N GLY A 111 -15.96 -11.61 22.39
CA GLY A 111 -15.43 -11.24 23.70
C GLY A 111 -14.82 -12.41 24.49
N GLY A 112 -14.31 -12.13 25.69
CA GLY A 112 -13.86 -13.14 26.66
C GLY A 112 -12.60 -13.89 26.22
N TRP A 113 -12.58 -15.22 26.40
CA TRP A 113 -11.39 -16.04 26.09
C TRP A 113 -10.97 -15.98 24.61
N ARG A 114 -11.93 -16.01 23.67
CA ARG A 114 -11.64 -15.99 22.22
C ARG A 114 -10.91 -14.71 21.80
N GLU A 115 -11.33 -13.60 22.38
CA GLU A 115 -10.71 -12.30 22.21
C GLU A 115 -9.29 -12.30 22.80
N ASN A 116 -9.12 -12.78 24.03
CA ASN A 116 -7.81 -12.88 24.67
C ASN A 116 -6.83 -13.73 23.85
N VAL A 117 -7.23 -14.92 23.39
CA VAL A 117 -6.38 -15.77 22.54
C VAL A 117 -6.01 -15.08 21.23
N SER A 118 -6.99 -14.46 20.56
CA SER A 118 -6.74 -13.78 19.29
C SER A 118 -5.73 -12.64 19.44
N MET A 119 -5.82 -11.89 20.54
CA MET A 119 -4.85 -10.83 20.87
C MET A 119 -3.46 -11.41 21.16
N ARG A 120 -3.37 -12.53 21.89
CA ARG A 120 -2.08 -13.20 22.16
C ARG A 120 -1.40 -13.68 20.89
N VAL A 121 -2.15 -14.26 19.94
CA VAL A 121 -1.58 -14.63 18.63
C VAL A 121 -1.06 -13.40 17.89
N GLY A 122 -1.80 -12.30 17.90
CA GLY A 122 -1.35 -11.04 17.33
C GLY A 122 -0.09 -10.46 18.00
N ASP A 123 0.06 -10.66 19.31
CA ASP A 123 1.24 -10.22 20.06
C ASP A 123 2.47 -11.08 19.75
N VAL A 124 2.31 -12.39 19.57
CA VAL A 124 3.38 -13.31 19.13
C VAL A 124 3.88 -12.95 17.72
N ILE A 125 2.99 -12.59 16.80
CA ILE A 125 3.42 -12.17 15.46
C ILE A 125 4.20 -10.85 15.54
N LEU A 126 3.72 -9.88 16.33
CA LEU A 126 4.39 -8.58 16.47
C LEU A 126 5.68 -8.62 17.31
N SER A 127 5.92 -9.67 18.09
CA SER A 127 7.17 -9.78 18.85
C SER A 127 8.40 -9.97 17.96
N PHE A 128 8.20 -10.46 16.73
CA PHE A 128 9.26 -10.54 15.72
C PHE A 128 9.28 -9.27 14.87
N PRO A 129 10.45 -8.62 14.70
CA PRO A 129 10.58 -7.53 13.74
C PRO A 129 10.14 -7.99 12.35
N SER A 130 9.24 -7.25 11.69
CA SER A 130 8.60 -7.68 10.44
C SER A 130 9.61 -7.97 9.32
N LEU A 131 10.68 -7.17 9.24
CA LEU A 131 11.78 -7.39 8.30
C LEU A 131 12.55 -8.68 8.61
N LEU A 132 12.84 -8.96 9.87
CA LEU A 132 13.53 -10.20 10.27
C LEU A 132 12.67 -11.42 9.99
N LEU A 133 11.38 -11.35 10.31
CA LEU A 133 10.42 -12.40 9.98
C LEU A 133 10.40 -12.66 8.46
N ALA A 134 10.33 -11.60 7.66
CA ALA A 134 10.35 -11.71 6.21
C ALA A 134 11.63 -12.34 5.67
N VAL A 135 12.79 -11.90 6.16
CA VAL A 135 14.10 -12.47 5.77
C VAL A 135 14.20 -13.95 6.11
N VAL A 136 13.84 -14.35 7.34
CA VAL A 136 13.92 -15.75 7.77
C VAL A 136 13.00 -16.63 6.94
N VAL A 137 11.75 -16.22 6.72
CA VAL A 137 10.81 -17.03 5.95
C VAL A 137 11.24 -17.11 4.48
N LEU A 138 11.64 -16.01 3.84
CA LEU A 138 12.08 -16.04 2.44
C LEU A 138 13.43 -16.73 2.22
N TYR A 139 14.21 -16.93 3.28
CA TYR A 139 15.44 -17.73 3.22
C TYR A 139 15.14 -19.24 3.35
N VAL A 140 14.18 -19.61 4.20
CA VAL A 140 13.77 -21.01 4.40
C VAL A 140 12.92 -21.53 3.25
N PHE A 141 12.04 -20.69 2.71
CA PHE A 141 11.18 -21.01 1.58
C PHE A 141 11.80 -20.53 0.26
N THR A 142 11.46 -21.17 -0.85
CA THR A 142 11.92 -20.73 -2.18
C THR A 142 11.47 -19.28 -2.45
N PRO A 143 12.36 -18.37 -2.87
CA PRO A 143 11.99 -17.00 -3.21
C PRO A 143 10.92 -16.99 -4.31
N SER A 144 9.73 -16.45 -4.00
CA SER A 144 8.65 -16.27 -4.96
C SER A 144 7.79 -15.07 -4.58
N VAL A 145 7.17 -14.44 -5.58
CA VAL A 145 6.20 -13.33 -5.39
C VAL A 145 5.10 -13.74 -4.42
N ALA A 146 4.60 -14.97 -4.53
CA ALA A 146 3.55 -15.51 -3.65
C ALA A 146 4.01 -15.62 -2.19
N ASN A 147 5.23 -16.11 -1.95
CA ASN A 147 5.79 -16.21 -0.60
C ASN A 147 6.04 -14.82 0.00
N LEU A 148 6.52 -13.87 -0.81
CA LEU A 148 6.68 -12.49 -0.38
C LEU A 148 5.34 -11.87 0.02
N ILE A 149 4.29 -12.03 -0.79
CA ILE A 149 2.92 -11.57 -0.47
C ILE A 149 2.42 -12.22 0.83
N ALA A 150 2.56 -13.54 0.97
CA ALA A 150 2.07 -14.27 2.14
C ALA A 150 2.74 -13.78 3.43
N VAL A 151 4.06 -13.60 3.42
CA VAL A 151 4.79 -13.18 4.62
C VAL A 151 4.50 -11.73 4.98
N LEU A 152 4.46 -10.83 3.99
CA LEU A 152 4.06 -9.45 4.22
C LEU A 152 2.64 -9.38 4.77
N ALA A 153 1.71 -10.16 4.23
CA ALA A 153 0.34 -10.17 4.71
C ALA A 153 0.24 -10.69 6.15
N VAL A 154 0.88 -11.82 6.47
CA VAL A 154 0.89 -12.40 7.83
C VAL A 154 1.46 -11.40 8.84
N ALA A 155 2.54 -10.70 8.51
CA ALA A 155 3.13 -9.68 9.37
C ALA A 155 2.17 -8.50 9.64
N ARG A 156 1.18 -8.26 8.77
CA ARG A 156 0.21 -7.17 8.89
C ARG A 156 -1.15 -7.58 9.46
N ILE A 157 -1.50 -8.87 9.48
CA ILE A 157 -2.74 -9.39 10.10
C ILE A 157 -3.00 -8.77 11.50
N PRO A 158 -2.02 -8.69 12.43
CA PRO A 158 -2.28 -8.15 13.76
C PRO A 158 -2.75 -6.69 13.79
N VAL A 159 -2.39 -5.88 12.79
CA VAL A 159 -2.80 -4.47 12.72
C VAL A 159 -4.30 -4.36 12.42
N TYR A 160 -4.78 -5.11 11.43
CA TYR A 160 -6.20 -5.16 11.09
C TYR A 160 -7.00 -5.88 12.16
N LEU A 161 -6.46 -6.94 12.76
CA LEU A 161 -7.09 -7.68 13.85
C LEU A 161 -7.38 -6.75 15.03
N ARG A 162 -6.37 -6.01 15.51
CA ARG A 162 -6.54 -5.10 16.66
C ARG A 162 -7.53 -3.98 16.36
N THR A 163 -7.43 -3.38 15.17
CA THR A 163 -8.31 -2.28 14.75
C THR A 163 -9.76 -2.76 14.65
N ALA A 164 -10.02 -3.84 13.89
CA ALA A 164 -11.35 -4.39 13.73
C ALA A 164 -11.95 -4.92 15.04
N ARG A 165 -11.11 -5.49 15.92
CA ARG A 165 -11.53 -5.94 17.25
C ARG A 165 -12.00 -4.78 18.12
N ALA A 166 -11.27 -3.66 18.16
CA ALA A 166 -11.63 -2.50 18.96
C ALA A 166 -12.97 -1.91 18.51
N GLU A 167 -13.12 -1.69 17.21
CA GLU A 167 -14.34 -1.18 16.59
C GLU A 167 -15.54 -2.13 16.78
N ALA A 168 -15.35 -3.42 16.59
CA ALA A 168 -16.41 -4.41 16.79
C ALA A 168 -16.85 -4.53 18.26
N ALA A 169 -15.92 -4.41 19.20
CA ALA A 169 -16.22 -4.41 20.63
C ALA A 169 -17.04 -3.17 21.03
N GLU A 170 -16.73 -2.00 20.47
CA GLU A 170 -17.53 -0.78 20.66
C GLU A 170 -18.93 -0.91 20.06
N LEU A 171 -19.03 -1.40 18.81
CA LEU A 171 -20.32 -1.53 18.14
C LEU A 171 -21.21 -2.57 18.81
N ARG A 172 -20.62 -3.61 19.42
CA ARG A 172 -21.34 -4.66 20.16
C ARG A 172 -22.19 -4.09 21.30
N SER A 173 -21.79 -2.99 21.93
CA SER A 173 -22.52 -2.37 23.06
C SER A 173 -23.53 -1.31 22.64
N ARG A 174 -23.78 -1.13 21.33
CA ARG A 174 -24.74 -0.14 20.83
C ARG A 174 -26.16 -0.68 20.71
N LEU A 175 -27.15 0.20 20.94
CA LEU A 175 -28.58 -0.13 20.96
C LEU A 175 -29.10 -0.85 19.71
N PHE A 176 -28.57 -0.56 18.53
CA PHE A 176 -29.00 -1.23 17.30
C PHE A 176 -28.60 -2.71 17.25
N VAL A 177 -27.49 -3.09 17.91
CA VAL A 177 -27.07 -4.50 18.04
C VAL A 177 -27.96 -5.22 19.04
N ASP A 178 -28.30 -4.57 20.15
CA ASP A 178 -29.22 -5.14 21.15
C ASP A 178 -30.61 -5.33 20.55
N ALA A 179 -31.12 -4.35 19.81
CA ALA A 179 -32.36 -4.49 19.06
C ALA A 179 -32.31 -5.68 18.09
N ALA A 180 -31.26 -5.80 17.27
CA ALA A 180 -31.11 -6.92 16.34
C ALA A 180 -31.10 -8.29 17.05
N ARG A 181 -30.48 -8.38 18.25
CA ARG A 181 -30.50 -9.59 19.09
C ARG A 181 -31.89 -9.90 19.62
N THR A 182 -32.65 -8.89 20.08
CA THR A 182 -34.03 -9.10 20.54
C THR A 182 -34.97 -9.62 19.45
N PHE A 183 -34.72 -9.25 18.19
CA PHE A 183 -35.43 -9.79 17.03
C PHE A 183 -34.91 -11.18 16.57
N GLY A 184 -34.02 -11.82 17.32
CA GLY A 184 -33.52 -13.16 17.02
C GLY A 184 -32.47 -13.24 15.92
N THR A 185 -31.84 -12.12 15.54
CA THR A 185 -30.81 -12.11 14.49
C THR A 185 -29.55 -12.83 14.98
N GLY A 186 -29.09 -13.84 14.22
CA GLY A 186 -27.87 -14.58 14.56
C GLY A 186 -26.60 -13.73 14.54
N SER A 187 -25.65 -14.04 15.42
CA SER A 187 -24.37 -13.32 15.58
C SER A 187 -23.60 -13.08 14.28
N GLY A 188 -23.51 -14.07 13.39
CA GLY A 188 -22.81 -13.92 12.11
C GLY A 188 -23.51 -12.94 11.15
N ALA A 189 -24.85 -12.91 11.17
CA ALA A 189 -25.64 -11.95 10.39
C ALA A 189 -25.47 -10.52 10.95
N ILE A 190 -25.40 -10.36 12.27
CA ILE A 190 -25.12 -9.07 12.91
C ILE A 190 -23.74 -8.55 12.48
N ILE A 191 -22.71 -9.40 12.54
CA ILE A 191 -21.36 -9.02 12.13
C ILE A 191 -21.35 -8.58 10.67
N ARG A 192 -21.89 -9.38 9.75
CA ARG A 192 -21.84 -9.07 8.31
C ARG A 192 -22.69 -7.88 7.89
N ARG A 193 -23.88 -7.70 8.48
CA ARG A 193 -24.86 -6.70 8.02
C ARG A 193 -24.76 -5.37 8.76
N HIS A 194 -24.32 -5.38 10.01
CA HIS A 194 -24.32 -4.17 10.85
C HIS A 194 -22.91 -3.74 11.24
N ILE A 195 -22.04 -4.67 11.62
CA ILE A 195 -20.69 -4.33 12.11
C ILE A 195 -19.76 -4.07 10.92
N ALA A 196 -19.61 -5.02 10.00
CA ALA A 196 -18.65 -4.92 8.90
C ALA A 196 -18.81 -3.64 8.06
N PRO A 197 -20.03 -3.21 7.65
CA PRO A 197 -20.20 -1.96 6.92
C PRO A 197 -19.83 -0.71 7.73
N SER A 198 -20.00 -0.77 9.05
CA SER A 198 -19.70 0.34 9.96
C SER A 198 -18.19 0.48 10.22
N VAL A 199 -17.46 -0.64 10.27
CA VAL A 199 -16.01 -0.68 10.53
C VAL A 199 -15.18 -0.49 9.25
N LEU A 200 -15.77 -0.77 8.08
CA LEU A 200 -15.07 -0.71 6.78
C LEU A 200 -14.39 0.64 6.49
N PRO A 201 -15.00 1.82 6.73
CA PRO A 201 -14.33 3.10 6.48
C PRO A 201 -13.04 3.28 7.30
N THR A 202 -13.04 2.88 8.56
CA THR A 202 -11.87 2.90 9.44
C THR A 202 -10.79 1.95 8.90
N LEU A 203 -11.17 0.73 8.51
CA LEU A 203 -10.22 -0.26 7.98
C LEU A 203 -9.61 0.15 6.65
N LEU A 204 -10.38 0.76 5.74
CA LEU A 204 -9.86 1.29 4.48
C LEU A 204 -8.87 2.43 4.70
N THR A 205 -9.12 3.26 5.72
CA THR A 205 -8.18 4.31 6.12
C THR A 205 -6.87 3.73 6.63
N VAL A 206 -6.93 2.66 7.45
CA VAL A 206 -5.75 1.94 7.91
C VAL A 206 -5.02 1.28 6.73
N ALA A 207 -5.75 0.64 5.82
CA ALA A 207 -5.19 -0.02 4.65
C ALA A 207 -4.39 0.93 3.74
N ALA A 208 -4.85 2.17 3.58
CA ALA A 208 -4.15 3.16 2.77
C ALA A 208 -2.80 3.59 3.38
N VAL A 209 -2.73 3.73 4.71
CA VAL A 209 -1.45 3.94 5.42
C VAL A 209 -0.59 2.69 5.36
N ASP A 210 -1.21 1.53 5.52
CA ASP A 210 -0.52 0.25 5.55
C ASP A 210 0.16 -0.10 4.22
N PHE A 211 -0.49 0.24 3.12
CA PHE A 211 0.07 0.15 1.79
C PHE A 211 1.44 0.81 1.69
N CYS A 212 1.64 1.97 2.34
CA CYS A 212 2.95 2.64 2.36
C CYS A 212 4.00 1.82 3.12
N PHE A 213 3.62 1.20 4.24
CA PHE A 213 4.53 0.35 5.03
C PHE A 213 4.90 -0.93 4.29
N VAL A 214 3.93 -1.59 3.66
CA VAL A 214 4.15 -2.81 2.86
C VAL A 214 5.06 -2.51 1.67
N MET A 215 4.81 -1.39 0.98
CA MET A 215 5.64 -0.90 -0.12
C MET A 215 7.11 -0.72 0.29
N LEU A 216 7.36 0.03 1.36
CA LEU A 216 8.71 0.26 1.88
C LEU A 216 9.38 -1.04 2.34
N THR A 217 8.60 -1.96 2.90
CA THR A 217 9.09 -3.25 3.37
C THR A 217 9.47 -4.17 2.20
N GLU A 218 8.64 -4.27 1.17
CA GLU A 218 8.97 -4.95 -0.09
C GLU A 218 10.26 -4.40 -0.67
N SER A 219 10.35 -3.07 -0.79
CA SER A 219 11.51 -2.43 -1.39
C SER A 219 12.77 -2.63 -0.55
N SER A 220 12.64 -2.67 0.78
CA SER A 220 13.74 -3.01 1.69
C SER A 220 14.20 -4.47 1.52
N LEU A 221 13.29 -5.42 1.34
CA LEU A 221 13.62 -6.83 1.12
C LEU A 221 14.28 -7.06 -0.25
N SER A 222 13.77 -6.40 -1.29
CA SER A 222 14.37 -6.39 -2.62
C SER A 222 15.76 -5.74 -2.60
N PHE A 223 15.95 -4.68 -1.80
CA PHE A 223 17.26 -4.06 -1.57
C PHE A 223 18.26 -4.97 -0.84
N LEU A 224 17.78 -5.80 0.08
CA LEU A 224 18.57 -6.82 0.77
C LEU A 224 18.86 -8.05 -0.10
N GLY A 225 18.33 -8.13 -1.32
CA GLY A 225 18.54 -9.24 -2.25
C GLY A 225 17.68 -10.47 -1.98
N ILE A 226 16.67 -10.36 -1.11
CA ILE A 226 15.79 -11.48 -0.71
C ILE A 226 14.36 -11.31 -1.26
N GLY A 227 14.05 -10.14 -1.82
CA GLY A 227 12.77 -9.84 -2.47
C GLY A 227 12.70 -10.35 -3.91
N ILE A 228 12.18 -9.51 -4.80
CA ILE A 228 12.01 -9.83 -6.23
C ILE A 228 13.36 -10.13 -6.88
N GLN A 229 13.43 -11.22 -7.64
CA GLN A 229 14.64 -11.68 -8.33
C GLN A 229 14.50 -11.54 -9.85
N PRO A 230 15.61 -11.32 -10.59
CA PRO A 230 15.61 -11.42 -12.05
C PRO A 230 15.02 -12.76 -12.53
N PRO A 231 14.24 -12.80 -13.63
CA PRO A 231 14.09 -11.76 -14.67
C PRO A 231 13.14 -10.61 -14.29
N ASP A 232 12.38 -10.74 -13.21
CA ASP A 232 11.48 -9.68 -12.76
C ASP A 232 12.26 -8.48 -12.24
N VAL A 233 11.67 -7.29 -12.37
CA VAL A 233 12.23 -6.03 -11.90
C VAL A 233 11.27 -5.40 -10.90
N SER A 234 11.76 -4.86 -9.79
CA SER A 234 10.97 -4.03 -8.86
C SER A 234 11.72 -2.74 -8.54
N TRP A 235 11.04 -1.71 -8.03
CA TRP A 235 11.73 -0.46 -7.68
C TRP A 235 12.80 -0.68 -6.61
N GLY A 236 12.53 -1.51 -5.59
CA GLY A 236 13.52 -1.87 -4.58
C GLY A 236 14.74 -2.57 -5.17
N LEU A 237 14.55 -3.48 -6.13
CA LEU A 237 15.64 -4.16 -6.81
C LEU A 237 16.48 -3.19 -7.67
N MET A 238 15.85 -2.23 -8.35
CA MET A 238 16.56 -1.21 -9.12
C MET A 238 17.42 -0.32 -8.21
N VAL A 239 16.91 0.07 -7.03
CA VAL A 239 17.70 0.80 -6.02
C VAL A 239 18.90 -0.04 -5.56
N ALA A 240 18.71 -1.34 -5.35
CA ALA A 240 19.77 -2.27 -4.97
C ALA A 240 20.90 -2.31 -6.00
N GLN A 241 20.53 -2.40 -7.29
CA GLN A 241 21.45 -2.45 -8.42
C GLN A 241 22.22 -1.13 -8.58
N GLY A 242 21.53 0.01 -8.49
CA GLY A 242 22.16 1.32 -8.60
C GLY A 242 23.07 1.69 -7.43
N ARG A 243 22.98 1.00 -6.28
CA ARG A 243 23.83 1.26 -5.10
C ARG A 243 25.33 1.16 -5.41
N GLN A 244 25.73 0.20 -6.22
CA GLN A 244 27.14 -0.01 -6.57
C GLN A 244 27.66 1.04 -7.56
N GLU A 245 26.76 1.68 -8.30
CA GLU A 245 27.06 2.63 -9.39
C GLU A 245 26.73 4.07 -8.99
N LEU A 246 26.59 4.40 -7.71
CA LEU A 246 26.17 5.74 -7.29
C LEU A 246 27.12 6.87 -7.72
N GLN A 247 28.41 6.57 -7.88
CA GLN A 247 29.41 7.55 -8.31
C GLN A 247 29.40 7.80 -9.82
N THR A 248 28.98 6.81 -10.60
CA THR A 248 29.11 6.75 -12.07
C THR A 248 27.75 6.89 -12.77
N ALA A 249 26.74 6.18 -12.28
CA ALA A 249 25.38 6.10 -12.81
C ALA A 249 24.32 6.24 -11.71
N TRP A 250 24.36 7.38 -11.00
CA TRP A 250 23.45 7.69 -9.87
C TRP A 250 21.96 7.56 -10.19
N TRP A 251 21.57 7.79 -11.45
CA TRP A 251 20.18 7.75 -11.91
C TRP A 251 19.53 6.37 -11.74
N ILE A 252 20.33 5.29 -11.79
CA ILE A 252 19.86 3.91 -11.64
C ILE A 252 19.21 3.70 -10.26
N ALA A 253 19.75 4.33 -9.20
CA ALA A 253 19.19 4.26 -7.86
C ALA A 253 18.21 5.40 -7.55
N VAL A 254 18.48 6.61 -8.04
CA VAL A 254 17.69 7.80 -7.64
C VAL A 254 16.30 7.79 -8.25
N PHE A 255 16.13 7.44 -9.53
CA PHE A 255 14.80 7.42 -10.14
C PHE A 255 13.82 6.42 -9.51
N PRO A 256 14.17 5.14 -9.27
CA PRO A 256 13.29 4.23 -8.55
C PRO A 256 13.07 4.65 -7.09
N GLY A 257 14.07 5.25 -6.43
CA GLY A 257 13.91 5.84 -5.10
C GLY A 257 12.86 6.96 -5.09
N LEU A 258 12.91 7.86 -6.07
CA LEU A 258 11.91 8.92 -6.24
C LEU A 258 10.51 8.34 -6.54
N ALA A 259 10.41 7.28 -7.35
CA ALA A 259 9.14 6.61 -7.60
C ALA A 259 8.51 6.05 -6.30
N ILE A 260 9.31 5.40 -5.44
CA ILE A 260 8.86 4.95 -4.12
C ILE A 260 8.39 6.14 -3.27
N VAL A 261 9.17 7.23 -3.21
CA VAL A 261 8.82 8.43 -2.43
C VAL A 261 7.51 9.06 -2.92
N PHE A 262 7.38 9.33 -4.22
CA PHE A 262 6.17 9.95 -4.77
C PHE A 262 4.94 9.07 -4.56
N THR A 263 5.09 7.75 -4.71
CA THR A 263 3.99 6.80 -4.49
C THR A 263 3.55 6.79 -3.04
N THR A 264 4.50 6.63 -2.10
CA THR A 264 4.20 6.53 -0.67
C THR A 264 3.69 7.84 -0.09
N VAL A 265 4.26 8.98 -0.48
CA VAL A 265 3.77 10.30 -0.06
C VAL A 265 2.37 10.55 -0.59
N SER A 266 2.11 10.27 -1.87
CA SER A 266 0.77 10.44 -2.44
C SER A 266 -0.26 9.53 -1.78
N ALA A 267 0.08 8.26 -1.53
CA ALA A 267 -0.79 7.33 -0.81
C ALA A 267 -1.06 7.80 0.62
N ALA A 268 -0.04 8.26 1.35
CA ALA A 268 -0.21 8.78 2.71
C ALA A 268 -1.09 10.04 2.75
N MET A 269 -0.92 10.96 1.80
CA MET A 269 -1.75 12.16 1.68
C MET A 269 -3.20 11.81 1.36
N LEU A 270 -3.43 10.87 0.45
CA LEU A 270 -4.77 10.39 0.12
C LEU A 270 -5.42 9.66 1.31
N ALA A 271 -4.66 8.88 2.06
CA ALA A 271 -5.11 8.21 3.28
C ALA A 271 -5.55 9.21 4.36
N ALA A 272 -4.74 10.25 4.57
CA ALA A 272 -5.05 11.33 5.51
C ALA A 272 -6.32 12.09 5.09
N TRP A 273 -6.46 12.41 3.81
CA TRP A 273 -7.67 13.04 3.29
C TRP A 273 -8.89 12.13 3.42
N ALA A 274 -8.78 10.84 3.09
CA ALA A 274 -9.87 9.87 3.18
C ALA A 274 -10.38 9.73 4.62
N ARG A 275 -9.47 9.76 5.60
CA ARG A 275 -9.82 9.80 7.03
C ARG A 275 -10.69 11.02 7.36
N VAL A 276 -10.26 12.21 6.95
CA VAL A 276 -10.97 13.47 7.24
C VAL A 276 -12.31 13.54 6.50
N ALA A 277 -12.37 13.02 5.29
CA ALA A 277 -13.60 12.97 4.50
C ALA A 277 -14.63 11.96 5.06
N GLY A 278 -14.14 10.86 5.62
CA GLY A 278 -14.94 9.81 6.25
C GLY A 278 -15.44 10.14 7.65
N ASP A 279 -14.73 10.97 8.41
CA ASP A 279 -15.11 11.38 9.76
C ASP A 279 -16.13 12.54 9.73
N PRO A 280 -17.40 12.33 10.17
CA PRO A 280 -18.42 13.39 10.20
C PRO A 280 -18.03 14.59 11.06
N GLY A 281 -17.25 14.37 12.13
CA GLY A 281 -16.79 15.41 13.06
C GLY A 281 -15.63 16.25 12.52
N GLN A 282 -14.95 15.79 11.47
CA GLN A 282 -13.83 16.51 10.85
C GLN A 282 -14.13 17.02 9.44
N ARG A 283 -15.22 16.56 8.83
CA ARG A 283 -15.63 16.93 7.47
C ARG A 283 -15.83 18.44 7.27
N TRP A 284 -16.19 19.18 8.32
CA TRP A 284 -16.32 20.64 8.30
C TRP A 284 -15.03 21.34 7.85
N ARG A 285 -13.87 20.74 8.15
CA ARG A 285 -12.56 21.27 7.72
C ARG A 285 -12.54 21.38 6.20
N LEU A 286 -12.97 20.34 5.48
CA LEU A 286 -12.95 20.30 4.00
C LEU A 286 -13.97 21.22 3.33
N THR A 287 -15.01 21.67 4.05
CA THR A 287 -16.07 22.51 3.49
C THR A 287 -15.84 24.01 3.65
N LEU A 288 -15.04 24.45 4.63
CA LEU A 288 -14.80 25.87 4.88
C LEU A 288 -13.68 26.45 3.99
N PRO A 289 -13.88 27.66 3.39
CA PRO A 289 -12.84 28.40 2.70
C PRO A 289 -11.61 28.64 3.60
N ARG A 290 -10.40 28.54 3.03
CA ARG A 290 -9.11 28.66 3.75
C ARG A 290 -8.98 29.95 4.61
N LYS A 291 -9.70 31.02 4.23
CA LYS A 291 -9.70 32.32 4.92
C LYS A 291 -10.38 32.27 6.30
N GLU A 292 -11.39 31.43 6.48
CA GLU A 292 -12.16 31.32 7.73
C GLU A 292 -11.54 30.32 8.73
N ARG A 293 -10.62 29.45 8.28
CA ARG A 293 -9.91 28.50 9.16
C ARG A 293 -8.85 29.13 10.05
N ILE A 294 -8.41 30.35 9.74
CA ILE A 294 -7.37 31.07 10.50
C ILE A 294 -8.01 31.93 11.61
N SER A 295 -9.32 32.16 11.52
CA SER A 295 -10.10 32.98 12.45
C SER A 295 -10.96 32.18 13.45
N ALA A 296 -10.89 30.85 13.43
CA ALA A 296 -11.63 29.93 14.29
C ALA A 296 -10.66 29.01 15.03
#